data_AF-A0A932PHY0-F1
#
_entry.id   AF-A0A932PHY0-F1
#
_cell.length_a   1.000
_cell.length_b   1.000
_cell.length_c   1.000
_cell.angle_alpha   90.00
_cell.angle_beta   90.00
_cell.angle_gamma   90.00
#
_symmetry.space_group_name_H-M   'P 1'
#
loop_
_entity.id
_entity.type
_entity.pdbx_description
1 polymer ?
#
loop_
_entity_poly.entity_id
_entity_poly.type
_entity_poly.pdbx_seq_one_letter_code
_entity_poly.pdbx_strand_id
1 'polypeptide(L)'
;MRRQVEEWRHAQITEERAKLILYSAFVDGKLEAPRSLLSEVHRLYFQPQYEEFSPRTMWSLSNAFTSAFKELDPVPQFKATAKLGSFLAQLSA
;
A
#
# COMPACT_ATOMS: atom_id res chain seq x y z
N MET A 1 -10.41 -3.42 11.00
CA MET A 1 -9.27 -2.53 10.67
C MET A 1 -8.28 -2.36 11.82
N ARG A 2 -8.61 -1.75 12.96
CA ARG A 2 -7.60 -1.44 14.01
C ARG A 2 -6.70 -2.62 14.43
N ARG A 3 -7.26 -3.80 14.69
CA ARG A 3 -6.48 -4.99 15.05
C ARG A 3 -5.57 -5.50 13.92
N GLN A 4 -6.07 -5.53 12.68
CA GLN A 4 -5.27 -5.89 11.49
C GLN A 4 -4.10 -4.93 11.26
N VAL A 5 -4.32 -3.63 11.50
CA VAL A 5 -3.30 -2.59 11.34
C VAL A 5 -2.16 -2.78 12.34
N GLU A 6 -2.47 -3.12 13.60
CA GLU A 6 -1.45 -3.41 14.63
C GLU A 6 -0.67 -4.70 14.35
N GLU A 7 -1.36 -5.75 13.87
CA GLU A 7 -0.72 -7.00 13.42
C GLU A 7 0.23 -6.74 12.24
N TRP A 8 -0.17 -5.88 11.29
CA TRP A 8 0.66 -5.48 10.15
C TRP A 8 1.85 -4.59 10.51
N ARG A 9 1.82 -3.89 11.65
CA ARG A 9 2.91 -3.01 12.06
C ARG A 9 4.18 -3.78 12.42
N HIS A 10 4.02 -5.01 12.89
CA HIS A 10 5.12 -5.88 13.31
C HIS A 10 5.47 -6.95 12.26
N ALA A 11 4.57 -7.19 11.30
CA ALA A 11 4.79 -8.15 10.22
C ALA A 11 5.71 -7.56 9.15
N GLN A 12 7.00 -7.91 9.22
CA GLN A 12 7.93 -7.60 8.15
C GLN A 12 7.58 -8.38 6.87
N ILE A 13 7.78 -7.73 5.73
CA ILE A 13 7.66 -8.32 4.40
C ILE A 13 8.98 -8.11 3.67
N THR A 14 9.36 -9.08 2.84
CA THR A 14 10.56 -8.92 2.01
C THR A 14 10.32 -7.87 0.92
N GLU A 15 11.40 -7.31 0.38
CA GLU A 15 11.30 -6.34 -0.71
C GLU A 15 10.69 -6.96 -1.97
N GLU A 16 10.98 -8.24 -2.25
CA GLU A 16 10.39 -9.01 -3.35
C GLU A 16 8.87 -9.13 -3.15
N ARG A 17 8.43 -9.44 -1.93
CA ARG A 17 6.99 -9.53 -1.62
C ARG A 17 6.31 -8.17 -1.82
N ALA A 18 6.92 -7.08 -1.37
CA ALA A 18 6.38 -5.73 -1.59
C ALA A 18 6.26 -5.41 -3.09
N LYS A 19 7.28 -5.71 -3.89
CA LYS A 19 7.25 -5.52 -5.36
C LYS A 19 6.15 -6.34 -6.03
N LEU A 20 5.96 -7.59 -5.61
CA LEU A 20 4.87 -8.43 -6.12
C LEU A 20 3.48 -7.90 -5.75
N ILE A 21 3.32 -7.32 -4.56
CA ILE A 21 2.07 -6.66 -4.15
C ILE A 21 1.80 -5.45 -5.05
N LEU A 22 2.81 -4.62 -5.33
CA LEU A 22 2.69 -3.48 -6.26
C LEU A 22 2.32 -3.93 -7.68
N TYR A 23 2.99 -4.98 -8.18
CA TYR A 23 2.67 -5.57 -9.47
C TYR A 23 1.22 -6.06 -9.52
N SER A 24 0.78 -6.80 -8.49
CA SER A 24 -0.59 -7.29 -8.40
C SER A 24 -1.61 -6.15 -8.30
N ALA A 25 -1.30 -5.06 -7.60
CA ALA A 25 -2.20 -3.93 -7.44
C ALA A 25 -2.42 -3.20 -8.78
N PHE A 26 -1.33 -2.81 -9.44
CA PHE A 26 -1.39 -1.89 -10.57
C PHE A 26 -1.24 -2.57 -11.94
N VAL A 27 -0.37 -3.59 -12.06
CA VAL A 27 -0.09 -4.24 -13.34
C VAL A 27 -1.16 -5.29 -13.65
N ASP A 28 -1.50 -6.14 -12.68
CA ASP A 28 -2.63 -7.06 -12.80
C ASP A 28 -3.98 -6.38 -12.58
N GLY A 29 -3.97 -5.14 -12.07
CA GLY A 29 -5.20 -4.34 -11.86
C GLY A 29 -6.11 -4.89 -10.77
N LYS A 30 -5.59 -5.66 -9.80
CA LYS A 30 -6.41 -6.21 -8.70
C LYS A 30 -6.84 -5.15 -7.69
N LEU A 31 -6.21 -3.98 -7.72
CA LEU A 31 -6.65 -2.81 -6.97
C LEU A 31 -7.16 -1.76 -7.97
N GLU A 32 -8.39 -1.28 -7.77
CA GLU A 32 -8.96 -0.21 -8.59
C GLU A 32 -8.31 1.14 -8.25
N ALA A 33 -7.11 1.36 -8.78
CA ALA A 33 -6.34 2.59 -8.69
C ALA A 33 -5.57 2.83 -10.01
N PRO A 34 -5.31 4.10 -10.39
CA PRO A 34 -4.56 4.40 -11.61
C PRO A 34 -3.13 3.82 -11.60
N ARG A 35 -2.69 3.27 -12.74
CA ARG A 35 -1.34 2.69 -12.89
C ARG A 35 -0.21 3.71 -12.66
N SER A 36 -0.47 4.99 -12.92
CA SER A 36 0.49 6.09 -12.71
C SER A 36 1.00 6.15 -11.26
N LEU A 37 0.15 5.77 -10.29
CA LEU A 37 0.51 5.78 -8.87
C LEU A 37 1.52 4.71 -8.47
N LEU A 38 1.79 3.71 -9.32
CA LEU A 38 2.78 2.67 -9.00
C LEU A 38 4.13 3.28 -8.65
N SER A 39 4.57 4.28 -9.43
CA SER A 39 5.85 4.95 -9.23
C SER A 39 5.93 5.64 -7.88
N GLU A 40 4.85 6.33 -7.48
CA GLU A 40 4.79 7.06 -6.23
C GLU A 40 4.68 6.13 -5.02
N VAL A 41 3.83 5.08 -5.07
CA VAL A 41 3.76 4.07 -3.99
C VAL A 41 5.10 3.38 -3.81
N HIS A 42 5.77 3.02 -4.92
CA HIS A 42 7.11 2.43 -4.86
C HIS A 42 8.10 3.36 -4.16
N ARG A 43 8.14 4.64 -4.58
CA ARG A 43 9.02 5.64 -3.97
C ARG A 43 8.73 5.80 -2.48
N LEU A 44 7.49 6.01 -2.09
CA LEU A 44 7.10 6.22 -0.70
C LEU A 44 7.38 5.01 0.20
N TYR A 45 7.30 3.79 -0.33
CA TYR A 45 7.63 2.60 0.43
C TYR A 45 9.16 2.42 0.55
N PHE A 46 9.90 2.47 -0.55
CA PHE A 46 11.33 2.16 -0.55
C PHE A 46 12.21 3.33 -0.08
N GLN A 47 11.72 4.56 -0.20
CA GLN A 47 12.35 5.82 0.23
C GLN A 47 11.37 6.61 1.10
N PRO A 48 11.05 6.11 2.31
CA PRO A 48 10.05 6.75 3.17
C PRO A 48 10.55 8.11 3.67
N GLN A 49 9.63 9.08 3.71
CA GLN A 49 9.92 10.45 4.19
C GLN A 49 9.85 10.57 5.71
N TYR A 50 9.18 9.62 6.38
CA TYR A 50 8.98 9.59 7.82
C TYR A 50 9.63 8.33 8.39
N GLU A 51 10.38 8.49 9.47
CA GLU A 51 11.13 7.40 10.11
C GLU A 51 10.22 6.25 10.58
N GLU A 52 9.00 6.56 10.98
CA GLU A 52 8.00 5.55 11.36
C GLU A 52 7.66 4.58 10.23
N PHE A 53 7.80 4.99 8.96
CA PHE A 53 7.55 4.15 7.78
C PHE A 53 8.81 3.47 7.25
N SER A 54 9.98 3.70 7.86
CA SER A 54 11.24 3.01 7.52
C SER A 54 11.16 1.48 7.60
N PRO A 55 10.48 0.87 8.60
CA PRO A 55 10.35 -0.58 8.65
C PRO A 55 9.65 -1.16 7.41
N ARG A 56 10.21 -2.23 6.84
CA ARG A 56 9.63 -2.95 5.70
C ARG A 56 8.46 -3.84 6.13
N THR A 57 7.34 -3.22 6.50
CA THR A 57 6.15 -3.94 6.97
C THR A 57 4.94 -3.71 6.08
N MET A 58 3.91 -4.54 6.27
CA MET A 58 2.62 -4.35 5.60
C MET A 58 1.98 -3.01 6.00
N TRP A 59 2.23 -2.53 7.21
CA TRP A 59 1.77 -1.23 7.67
C TRP A 59 2.42 -0.06 6.90
N SER A 60 3.74 -0.06 6.78
CA SER A 60 4.44 0.97 5.98
C SER A 60 4.02 0.94 4.52
N LEU A 61 3.76 -0.27 3.97
CA LEU A 61 3.23 -0.42 2.61
C LEU A 61 1.83 0.18 2.48
N SER A 62 0.93 -0.11 3.42
CA SER A 62 -0.40 0.49 3.44
C SER A 62 -0.34 2.02 3.51
N ASN A 63 0.59 2.60 4.28
CA ASN A 63 0.78 4.05 4.37
C ASN A 63 1.33 4.66 3.08
N ALA A 64 2.19 3.94 2.36
CA ALA A 64 2.65 4.36 1.04
C ALA A 64 1.49 4.45 0.04
N PHE A 65 0.59 3.45 0.01
CA PHE A 65 -0.62 3.48 -0.82
C PHE A 65 -1.54 4.67 -0.48
N THR A 66 -1.91 4.81 0.80
CA THR A 66 -2.84 5.89 1.20
C THR A 66 -2.24 7.28 1.04
N SER A 67 -0.91 7.41 1.13
CA SER A 67 -0.22 8.66 0.83
C SER A 67 -0.23 8.99 -0.65
N ALA A 68 0.06 8.03 -1.53
CA ALA A 68 -0.05 8.22 -2.98
C ALA A 68 -1.49 8.52 -3.43
N PHE A 69 -2.50 7.94 -2.78
CA PHE A 69 -3.90 8.22 -3.11
C PHE A 69 -4.31 9.69 -2.88
N LYS A 70 -3.54 10.46 -2.11
CA LYS A 70 -3.78 11.89 -1.93
C LYS A 70 -3.54 12.70 -3.22
N GLU A 71 -2.89 12.12 -4.23
CA GLU A 71 -2.75 12.72 -5.57
C GLU A 71 -4.02 12.58 -6.43
N LEU A 72 -4.99 11.77 -6.00
CA LEU A 72 -6.23 11.56 -6.71
C LEU A 72 -7.29 12.60 -6.31
N ASP A 73 -8.25 12.83 -7.22
CA ASP A 73 -9.47 13.56 -6.87
C ASP A 73 -10.21 12.85 -5.71
N PRO A 74 -11.01 13.59 -4.90
CA PRO A 74 -11.61 13.06 -3.68
C PRO A 74 -12.44 11.77 -3.87
N VAL A 75 -13.20 11.66 -4.97
CA VAL A 75 -14.05 10.48 -5.22
C VAL A 75 -13.23 9.24 -5.56
N PRO A 76 -12.31 9.27 -6.54
CA PRO A 76 -11.36 8.17 -6.77
C PRO A 76 -10.52 7.81 -5.53
N GLN A 77 -10.03 8.81 -4.78
CA GLN A 77 -9.27 8.60 -3.55
C GLN A 77 -10.06 7.79 -2.52
N PHE A 78 -11.32 8.17 -2.29
CA PHE A 78 -12.21 7.47 -1.36
C PHE A 78 -12.42 6.00 -1.78
N LYS A 79 -12.71 5.77 -3.06
CA LYS A 79 -12.92 4.41 -3.60
C LYS A 79 -11.68 3.53 -3.45
N ALA A 80 -10.50 4.05 -3.81
CA ALA A 80 -9.24 3.32 -3.72
C ALA A 80 -8.90 2.97 -2.26
N THR A 81 -9.07 3.93 -1.34
CA THR A 81 -8.82 3.74 0.10
C THR A 81 -9.76 2.67 0.69
N ALA A 82 -11.04 2.69 0.32
CA ALA A 82 -12.02 1.70 0.79
C ALA A 82 -11.69 0.26 0.35
N LYS A 83 -11.06 0.09 -0.82
CA LYS A 83 -10.69 -1.23 -1.38
C LYS A 83 -9.31 -1.72 -0.93
N LEU A 84 -8.44 -0.83 -0.47
CA LEU A 84 -7.07 -1.18 -0.08
C LEU A 84 -7.03 -2.21 1.06
N GLY A 85 -7.88 -2.04 2.08
CA GLY A 85 -7.88 -2.91 3.26
C GLY A 85 -8.16 -4.37 2.93
N SER A 86 -9.18 -4.64 2.09
CA SER A 86 -9.50 -6.01 1.65
C SER A 86 -8.45 -6.58 0.72
N PHE A 87 -7.89 -5.77 -0.18
CA PHE A 87 -6.79 -6.19 -1.07
C PHE A 87 -5.56 -6.65 -0.28
N LEU A 88 -5.08 -5.85 0.68
CA LEU A 88 -3.92 -6.21 1.48
C LEU A 88 -4.18 -7.41 2.41
N ALA A 89 -5.40 -7.52 2.96
CA ALA A 89 -5.78 -8.67 3.80
C ALA A 89 -5.72 -10.01 3.05
N GLN A 90 -6.03 -10.02 1.76
CA GLN A 90 -5.91 -11.22 0.92
C GLN A 90 -4.47 -11.63 0.66
N LEU A 91 -3.51 -10.72 0.82
CA LEU A 91 -2.08 -10.91 0.54
C LEU A 91 -1.24 -11.07 1.81
N SER A 92 -1.81 -10.79 2.98
CA SER A 92 -1.17 -11.00 4.28
C SER A 92 -1.37 -12.40 4.87
N ALA A 93 -2.22 -13.22 4.24
CA ALA A 93 -2.46 -14.62 4.61
C ALA A 93 -1.44 -15.57 3.99
#